data_AF-A0A2H1FCM6-F1
#
_entry.id   AF-A0A2H1FCM6-F1
#
_cell.length_a   1.000
_cell.length_b   1.000
_cell.length_c   1.000
_cell.angle_alpha   90.00
_cell.angle_beta   90.00
_cell.angle_gamma   90.00
#
_symmetry.space_group_name_H-M   'P 1'
#
loop_
_entity.id
_entity.type
_entity.pdbx_description
1 polymer ?
#
loop_
_entity_poly.entity_id
_entity_poly.type
_entity_poly.pdbx_seq_one_letter_code
_entity_poly.pdbx_strand_id
1 'polypeptide(L)'
;MNMSNLKAFLIMMLLLPMSLSYAEPATPGAILTFYVTDSNLSTDHRAVMKISTSGLVDFTINGVPISGPGEMVETGIDTGVFQLELTLPDSVNGKPLQSGDVVVMTYHQRADYSGNPTDVTQSAVLSSAPSSPVQSSSPNVRIGQYFKLDIYAPNYNLDSQTPDDIPLSMIEVHMGGAQTTLSDSAFQANPYTMRETGPDTSTFEVNVKIPKSIAGFPVEMGSTLEFRFNDPSMPSSVFVTVGGGSYRTPYNSGSGGVPNSSSGSGTSYNYGSGGTQRLAPSTLIFYATNSIGTNVNYVNSTLLSSLQAPICDPISGSFFMMGTTTVTCAAKDQNGNSVIKTFVVTVLADKSHIPSWTKKTVGFWCAGEISDSQLSSSMKYLALNGVLSVQGDSVVPTPDKTTLCLWAGGRASDQDVISSLYLLSR
;
A
#
# COMPACT_ATOMS: atom_id res chain seq x y z
N MET A 1 60.94 38.14 -28.48
CA MET A 1 60.59 37.09 -29.45
C MET A 1 59.58 36.16 -28.80
N ASN A 2 58.33 36.27 -29.28
CA ASN A 2 57.11 35.48 -29.10
C ASN A 2 56.71 34.86 -27.75
N MET A 3 55.77 35.57 -27.13
CA MET A 3 54.62 35.05 -26.38
C MET A 3 53.64 34.34 -27.33
N SER A 4 53.67 33.02 -27.39
CA SER A 4 52.53 32.20 -27.83
C SER A 4 52.75 30.75 -27.39
N ASN A 5 51.69 30.12 -26.88
CA ASN A 5 51.58 28.69 -26.57
C ASN A 5 52.13 28.22 -25.20
N LEU A 6 51.51 28.69 -24.11
CA LEU A 6 51.20 27.81 -22.96
C LEU A 6 50.22 28.51 -21.99
N LYS A 7 49.03 28.86 -22.47
CA LYS A 7 47.88 29.19 -21.61
C LYS A 7 46.68 28.42 -22.14
N ALA A 8 45.89 27.88 -21.20
CA ALA A 8 44.71 27.03 -21.37
C ALA A 8 44.97 25.52 -21.54
N PHE A 9 45.55 24.89 -20.51
CA PHE A 9 45.07 23.56 -20.09
C PHE A 9 44.03 23.82 -18.99
N LEU A 10 42.86 24.28 -19.40
CA LEU A 10 41.70 24.43 -18.54
C LEU A 10 40.50 23.85 -19.31
N ILE A 11 40.02 22.71 -18.83
CA ILE A 11 38.63 22.23 -18.93
C ILE A 11 38.08 22.15 -20.36
N MET A 12 38.20 20.98 -20.96
CA MET A 12 37.11 20.41 -21.74
C MET A 12 37.13 18.91 -21.57
N MET A 13 36.85 18.48 -20.34
CA MET A 13 36.19 17.20 -20.12
C MET A 13 34.87 17.37 -20.84
N LEU A 14 34.73 16.79 -22.04
CA LEU A 14 33.42 16.65 -22.66
C LEU A 14 32.53 16.04 -21.58
N LEU A 15 31.55 16.81 -21.12
CA LEU A 15 30.35 16.28 -20.51
C LEU A 15 29.68 15.44 -21.60
N LEU A 16 30.20 14.24 -21.82
CA LEU A 16 29.34 13.13 -22.18
C LEU A 16 28.24 13.18 -21.11
N PRO A 17 26.95 13.28 -21.48
CA PRO A 17 25.92 12.94 -20.53
C PRO A 17 26.28 11.53 -20.09
N MET A 18 26.78 11.40 -18.86
CA MET A 18 26.81 10.12 -18.18
C MET A 18 25.35 9.68 -18.25
N SER A 19 25.07 8.72 -19.14
CA SER A 19 23.87 7.93 -19.03
C SER A 19 23.98 7.31 -17.65
N LEU A 20 23.36 7.96 -16.67
CA LEU A 20 23.08 7.39 -15.37
C LEU A 20 22.30 6.12 -15.73
N SER A 21 22.99 4.98 -15.70
CA SER A 21 22.37 3.70 -15.95
C SER A 21 21.61 3.39 -14.68
N TYR A 22 20.40 3.90 -14.61
CA TYR A 22 19.39 3.49 -13.66
C TYR A 22 18.96 2.07 -14.04
N ALA A 23 18.77 1.18 -13.06
CA ALA A 23 18.04 -0.04 -13.33
C ALA A 23 16.56 0.33 -13.53
N GLU A 24 16.05 0.12 -14.73
CA GLU A 24 14.71 0.52 -15.10
C GLU A 24 13.73 -0.65 -14.86
N PRO A 25 12.46 -0.41 -14.47
CA PRO A 25 11.55 -1.51 -14.18
C PRO A 25 11.22 -2.30 -15.45
N ALA A 26 11.35 -3.63 -15.39
CA ALA A 26 10.97 -4.57 -16.45
C ALA A 26 9.45 -4.76 -16.59
N THR A 27 8.67 -3.74 -16.20
CA THR A 27 7.20 -3.79 -16.22
C THR A 27 6.67 -3.25 -17.55
N PRO A 28 5.76 -3.98 -18.22
CA PRO A 28 5.02 -3.46 -19.37
C PRO A 28 4.42 -2.07 -19.12
N GLY A 29 4.56 -1.18 -20.09
CA GLY A 29 4.05 0.20 -19.98
C GLY A 29 4.91 1.15 -19.16
N ALA A 30 6.03 0.70 -18.57
CA ALA A 30 7.01 1.62 -17.99
C ALA A 30 7.55 2.57 -19.05
N ILE A 31 7.87 3.81 -18.64
CA ILE A 31 8.37 4.86 -19.52
C ILE A 31 9.85 5.08 -19.22
N LEU A 32 10.70 4.84 -20.21
CA LEU A 32 12.13 5.10 -20.13
C LEU A 32 12.45 6.42 -20.81
N THR A 33 13.30 7.24 -20.19
CA THR A 33 13.66 8.55 -20.72
C THR A 33 15.07 8.54 -21.29
N PHE A 34 15.22 8.97 -22.54
CA PHE A 34 16.50 9.09 -23.23
C PHE A 34 16.75 10.53 -23.67
N TYR A 35 18.01 10.89 -23.88
CA TYR A 35 18.40 12.25 -24.28
C TYR A 35 19.35 12.23 -25.48
N VAL A 36 19.04 13.03 -26.48
CA VAL A 36 19.92 13.31 -27.63
C VAL A 36 20.44 14.73 -27.48
N THR A 37 21.76 14.90 -27.54
CA THR A 37 22.39 16.23 -27.58
C THR A 37 22.93 16.48 -28.97
N ASP A 38 22.25 17.34 -29.73
CA ASP A 38 22.70 17.79 -31.04
C ASP A 38 22.16 19.20 -31.32
N SER A 39 23.05 20.20 -31.24
CA SER A 39 22.71 21.59 -31.53
C SER A 39 22.32 21.82 -32.99
N ASN A 40 22.74 20.96 -33.92
CA ASN A 40 22.39 21.10 -35.34
C ASN A 40 20.90 20.82 -35.60
N LEU A 41 20.24 20.12 -34.68
CA LEU A 41 18.81 19.86 -34.74
C LEU A 41 17.98 21.05 -34.25
N SER A 42 18.54 21.94 -33.43
CA SER A 42 17.87 23.14 -32.93
C SER A 42 17.92 24.26 -33.98
N THR A 43 16.93 24.28 -34.87
CA THR A 43 16.85 25.23 -36.00
C THR A 43 15.92 26.42 -35.74
N ASP A 44 15.08 26.36 -34.71
CA ASP A 44 14.23 27.47 -34.25
C ASP A 44 14.59 27.85 -32.80
N HIS A 45 15.35 28.93 -32.67
CA HIS A 45 15.84 29.42 -31.37
C HIS A 45 14.77 30.15 -30.52
N ARG A 46 13.49 30.09 -30.91
CA ARG A 46 12.39 30.81 -30.23
C ARG A 46 11.28 29.91 -29.71
N ALA A 47 11.34 28.61 -29.98
CA ALA A 47 10.32 27.66 -29.56
C ALA A 47 10.96 26.35 -29.10
N VAL A 48 10.22 25.58 -28.30
CA VAL A 48 10.58 24.20 -28.00
C VAL A 48 10.30 23.35 -29.24
N MET A 49 11.33 22.74 -29.80
CA MET A 49 11.21 21.95 -31.03
C MET A 49 10.67 20.53 -30.80
N LYS A 50 9.94 20.02 -31.79
CA LYS A 50 9.57 18.60 -31.91
C LYS A 50 10.11 18.06 -33.23
N ILE A 51 10.86 16.97 -33.16
CA ILE A 51 11.54 16.40 -34.33
C ILE A 51 11.11 14.95 -34.47
N SER A 52 10.73 14.55 -35.68
CA SER A 52 10.41 13.15 -35.95
C SER A 52 11.63 12.27 -35.78
N THR A 53 11.45 11.13 -35.12
CA THR A 53 12.51 10.13 -34.88
C THR A 53 12.75 9.22 -36.08
N SER A 54 11.92 9.30 -37.12
CA SER A 54 11.97 8.40 -38.27
C SER A 54 13.31 8.47 -39.00
N GLY A 55 14.04 7.35 -39.01
CA GLY A 55 15.37 7.23 -39.61
C GLY A 55 16.46 8.03 -38.88
N LEU A 56 16.18 8.51 -37.66
CA LEU A 56 17.12 9.18 -36.78
C LEU A 56 17.38 8.39 -35.51
N VAL A 57 16.38 7.66 -34.99
CA VAL A 57 16.50 6.93 -33.73
C VAL A 57 15.92 5.53 -33.87
N ASP A 58 16.71 4.54 -33.48
CA ASP A 58 16.31 3.14 -33.38
C ASP A 58 16.31 2.69 -31.91
N PHE A 59 15.37 1.81 -31.57
CA PHE A 59 15.30 1.17 -30.27
C PHE A 59 15.36 -0.35 -30.40
N THR A 60 16.14 -0.99 -29.55
CA THR A 60 16.19 -2.44 -29.43
C THR A 60 16.08 -2.90 -27.99
N ILE A 61 15.56 -4.10 -27.78
CA ILE A 61 15.65 -4.83 -26.50
C ILE A 61 16.38 -6.14 -26.78
N ASN A 62 17.54 -6.34 -26.14
CA ASN A 62 18.45 -7.45 -26.41
C ASN A 62 18.78 -7.61 -27.92
N GLY A 63 18.93 -6.48 -28.62
CA GLY A 63 19.18 -6.45 -30.06
C GLY A 63 17.96 -6.74 -30.95
N VAL A 64 16.77 -6.96 -30.38
CA VAL A 64 15.52 -7.10 -31.15
C VAL A 64 14.89 -5.71 -31.33
N PRO A 65 14.61 -5.26 -32.57
CA PRO A 65 13.98 -3.96 -32.82
C PRO A 65 12.59 -3.85 -32.18
N ILE A 66 12.31 -2.69 -31.58
CA ILE A 66 11.00 -2.32 -31.03
C ILE A 66 10.56 -0.95 -31.55
N SER A 67 9.26 -0.65 -31.45
CA SER A 67 8.75 0.68 -31.81
C SER A 67 9.14 1.71 -30.74
N GLY A 68 9.84 2.77 -31.17
CA GLY A 68 10.12 3.95 -30.35
C GLY A 68 9.04 5.02 -30.44
N PRO A 69 9.17 6.12 -29.67
CA PRO A 69 8.32 7.31 -29.84
C PRO A 69 8.49 7.90 -31.24
N GLY A 70 7.41 8.45 -31.81
CA GLY A 70 7.43 9.02 -33.18
C GLY A 70 8.10 10.39 -33.28
N GLU A 71 8.30 11.06 -32.15
CA GLU A 71 8.91 12.38 -32.05
C GLU A 71 9.80 12.46 -30.79
N MET A 72 10.82 13.31 -30.85
CA MET A 72 11.61 13.77 -29.71
C MET A 72 11.37 15.26 -29.47
N VAL A 73 11.39 15.69 -28.22
CA VAL A 73 11.01 17.05 -27.80
C VAL A 73 12.21 17.74 -27.19
N GLU A 74 12.50 18.97 -27.62
CA GLU A 74 13.57 19.77 -27.02
C GLU A 74 13.26 20.07 -25.54
N THR A 75 14.25 19.94 -24.66
CA THR A 75 14.07 20.09 -23.20
C THR A 75 13.82 21.54 -22.76
N GLY A 76 14.03 22.49 -23.67
CA GLY A 76 13.77 23.91 -23.51
C GLY A 76 14.09 24.63 -24.81
N ILE A 77 13.73 25.92 -24.89
CA ILE A 77 14.03 26.74 -26.08
C ILE A 77 15.55 26.81 -26.28
N ASP A 78 16.01 26.44 -27.48
CA ASP A 78 17.41 26.57 -27.91
C ASP A 78 18.41 25.83 -27.00
N THR A 79 18.01 24.67 -26.47
CA THR A 79 18.89 23.88 -25.60
C THR A 79 19.80 22.94 -26.39
N GLY A 80 19.38 22.55 -27.61
CA GLY A 80 20.06 21.50 -28.38
C GLY A 80 20.03 20.12 -27.72
N VAL A 81 19.21 19.95 -26.69
CA VAL A 81 19.01 18.68 -25.96
C VAL A 81 17.56 18.26 -26.14
N PHE A 82 17.35 17.06 -26.68
CA PHE A 82 16.06 16.49 -26.99
C PHE A 82 15.79 15.27 -26.11
N GLN A 83 14.62 15.24 -25.51
CA GLN A 83 14.12 14.14 -24.68
C GLN A 83 13.24 13.20 -25.51
N LEU A 84 13.37 11.91 -25.24
CA LEU A 84 12.55 10.83 -25.78
C LEU A 84 11.96 10.01 -24.64
N GLU A 85 10.67 9.73 -24.69
CA GLU A 85 9.97 8.88 -23.73
C GLU A 85 9.55 7.57 -24.42
N LEU A 86 10.25 6.49 -24.12
CA LEU A 86 9.98 5.16 -24.65
C LEU A 86 9.02 4.41 -23.73
N THR A 87 7.84 4.03 -24.21
CA THR A 87 6.95 3.11 -23.50
C THR A 87 7.35 1.66 -23.80
N LEU A 88 7.66 0.88 -22.76
CA LEU A 88 8.04 -0.53 -22.90
C LEU A 88 6.86 -1.40 -23.38
N PRO A 89 7.07 -2.30 -24.35
CA PRO A 89 6.03 -3.21 -24.83
C PRO A 89 5.73 -4.32 -23.81
N ASP A 90 4.58 -4.98 -23.93
CA ASP A 90 4.23 -6.13 -23.06
C ASP A 90 5.19 -7.33 -23.24
N SER A 91 5.74 -7.48 -24.45
CA SER A 91 6.65 -8.56 -24.80
C SER A 91 7.50 -8.19 -26.01
N VAL A 92 8.64 -8.86 -26.15
CA VAL A 92 9.54 -8.77 -27.31
C VAL A 92 9.65 -10.16 -27.93
N ASN A 93 9.29 -10.30 -29.20
CA ASN A 93 9.19 -11.60 -29.88
C ASN A 93 8.33 -12.64 -29.13
N GLY A 94 7.25 -12.19 -28.48
CA GLY A 94 6.34 -13.05 -27.72
C GLY A 94 6.91 -13.53 -26.38
N LYS A 95 8.08 -13.06 -25.95
CA LYS A 95 8.64 -13.28 -24.62
C LYS A 95 8.37 -12.06 -23.73
N PRO A 96 7.80 -12.22 -22.53
CA PRO A 96 7.64 -11.10 -21.60
C PRO A 96 9.01 -10.55 -21.21
N LEU A 97 9.05 -9.26 -20.88
CA LEU A 97 10.25 -8.58 -20.42
C LEU A 97 10.78 -9.23 -19.13
N GLN A 98 12.09 -9.31 -19.00
CA GLN A 98 12.78 -9.97 -17.89
C GLN A 98 13.82 -9.07 -17.26
N SER A 99 14.17 -9.39 -16.02
CA SER A 99 15.34 -8.80 -15.37
C SER A 99 16.59 -9.13 -16.18
N GLY A 100 17.42 -8.12 -16.43
CA GLY A 100 18.63 -8.20 -17.24
C GLY A 100 18.41 -7.91 -18.72
N ASP A 101 17.18 -7.71 -19.20
CA ASP A 101 16.95 -7.28 -20.58
C ASP A 101 17.55 -5.89 -20.81
N VAL A 102 18.31 -5.71 -21.90
CA VAL A 102 18.98 -4.43 -22.18
C VAL A 102 18.23 -3.68 -23.27
N VAL A 103 17.70 -2.51 -22.93
CA VAL A 103 17.15 -1.55 -23.88
C VAL A 103 18.28 -0.69 -24.42
N VAL A 104 18.40 -0.56 -25.74
CA VAL A 104 19.40 0.29 -26.38
C VAL A 104 18.68 1.26 -27.33
N MET A 105 18.91 2.55 -27.12
CA MET A 105 18.60 3.62 -28.05
C MET A 105 19.84 3.91 -28.89
N THR A 106 19.70 3.95 -30.21
CA THR A 106 20.74 4.35 -31.15
C THR A 106 20.27 5.59 -31.91
N TYR A 107 21.00 6.70 -31.75
CA TYR A 107 20.79 7.92 -32.51
C TYR A 107 21.78 7.99 -33.68
N HIS A 108 21.25 8.02 -34.89
CA HIS A 108 22.00 8.14 -36.14
C HIS A 108 22.28 9.62 -36.45
N GLN A 109 23.35 10.15 -35.84
CA GLN A 109 23.79 11.51 -36.06
C GLN A 109 24.33 11.68 -37.48
N ARG A 110 23.70 12.57 -38.27
CA ARG A 110 24.09 12.78 -39.68
C ARG A 110 25.42 13.53 -39.83
N ALA A 111 25.76 14.35 -38.85
CA ALA A 111 26.99 15.13 -38.81
C ALA A 111 27.34 15.44 -37.35
N ASP A 112 28.46 14.91 -36.89
CA ASP A 112 29.10 15.31 -35.64
C ASP A 112 29.70 16.72 -35.75
N TYR A 113 30.40 17.18 -34.70
CA TYR A 113 31.06 18.49 -34.72
C TYR A 113 32.11 18.65 -35.85
N SER A 114 32.62 17.54 -36.38
CA SER A 114 33.58 17.51 -37.50
C SER A 114 32.90 17.33 -38.85
N GLY A 115 31.56 17.23 -38.90
CA GLY A 115 30.77 17.04 -40.10
C GLY A 115 30.63 15.59 -40.58
N ASN A 116 31.03 14.61 -39.77
CA ASN A 116 30.97 13.19 -40.14
C ASN A 116 29.76 12.49 -39.51
N PRO A 117 29.11 11.55 -40.22
CA PRO A 117 28.04 10.76 -39.63
C PRO A 117 28.59 9.82 -38.55
N THR A 118 27.86 9.67 -37.45
CA THR A 118 28.21 8.81 -36.33
C THR A 118 26.96 8.30 -35.62
N ASP A 119 27.08 7.19 -34.89
CA ASP A 119 26.00 6.66 -34.06
C ASP A 119 26.30 6.95 -32.59
N VAL A 120 25.29 7.44 -31.86
CA VAL A 120 25.35 7.67 -30.42
C VAL A 120 24.39 6.73 -29.74
N THR A 121 24.90 5.89 -28.83
CA THR A 121 24.08 4.90 -28.13
C THR A 121 23.86 5.26 -26.67
N GLN A 122 22.65 5.04 -26.18
CA GLN A 122 22.32 5.02 -24.75
C GLN A 122 21.64 3.69 -24.43
N SER A 123 21.85 3.18 -23.23
CA SER A 123 21.25 1.91 -22.81
C SER A 123 20.70 1.97 -21.40
N ALA A 124 19.65 1.20 -21.16
CA ALA A 124 19.06 0.95 -19.85
C ALA A 124 18.92 -0.56 -19.64
N VAL A 125 19.24 -1.05 -18.44
CA VAL A 125 19.06 -2.45 -18.08
C VAL A 125 17.73 -2.57 -17.32
N LEU A 126 16.86 -3.44 -17.81
CA LEU A 126 15.59 -3.75 -17.17
C LEU A 126 15.80 -4.64 -15.97
N SER A 127 15.00 -4.43 -14.95
CA SER A 127 15.09 -5.11 -13.68
C SER A 127 13.67 -5.47 -13.23
N SER A 128 13.42 -6.76 -12.97
CA SER A 128 12.08 -7.14 -12.50
C SER A 128 11.94 -6.68 -11.07
N ALA A 129 11.04 -5.73 -10.81
CA ALA A 129 10.69 -5.39 -9.44
C ALA A 129 10.26 -6.68 -8.71
N PRO A 130 10.89 -7.04 -7.58
CA PRO A 130 10.52 -8.23 -6.85
C PRO A 130 9.07 -8.07 -6.36
N SER A 131 8.35 -9.18 -6.24
CA SER A 131 6.97 -9.20 -5.75
C SER A 131 6.81 -8.67 -4.32
N SER A 132 7.91 -8.51 -3.59
CA SER A 132 7.98 -7.85 -2.29
C SER A 132 9.21 -6.95 -2.28
N PRO A 133 9.07 -5.65 -2.58
CA PRO A 133 10.18 -4.70 -2.65
C PRO A 133 10.90 -4.47 -1.32
N VAL A 134 10.21 -4.62 -0.19
CA VAL A 134 10.81 -4.60 1.14
C VAL A 134 10.82 -6.02 1.68
N GLN A 135 11.98 -6.49 2.12
CA GLN A 135 12.18 -7.84 2.63
C GLN A 135 12.97 -7.82 3.94
N SER A 136 12.73 -8.81 4.78
CA SER A 136 13.53 -9.04 5.98
C SER A 136 14.20 -10.40 5.90
N SER A 137 15.44 -10.49 6.39
CA SER A 137 16.17 -11.77 6.44
C SER A 137 15.55 -12.79 7.39
N SER A 138 14.66 -12.34 8.29
CA SER A 138 13.91 -13.22 9.18
C SER A 138 12.57 -12.61 9.54
N PRO A 139 11.45 -13.35 9.38
CA PRO A 139 10.15 -12.91 9.84
C PRO A 139 10.04 -12.94 11.38
N ASN A 140 10.99 -13.60 12.06
CA ASN A 140 11.02 -13.71 13.52
C ASN A 140 12.37 -13.24 14.08
N VAL A 141 12.33 -12.31 15.03
CA VAL A 141 13.52 -11.68 15.61
C VAL A 141 13.44 -11.68 17.13
N ARG A 142 14.57 -11.47 17.80
CA ARG A 142 14.62 -11.28 19.25
C ARG A 142 15.01 -9.85 19.58
N ILE A 143 14.57 -9.38 20.73
CA ILE A 143 15.01 -8.10 21.28
C ILE A 143 16.54 -8.11 21.41
N GLY A 144 17.19 -7.09 20.88
CA GLY A 144 18.65 -6.98 20.83
C GLY A 144 19.32 -7.82 19.75
N GLN A 145 18.58 -8.53 18.91
CA GLN A 145 19.11 -9.28 17.77
C GLN A 145 19.16 -8.37 16.53
N TYR A 146 20.24 -8.52 15.75
CA TYR A 146 20.32 -7.96 14.40
C TYR A 146 19.57 -8.83 13.40
N PHE A 147 18.86 -8.19 12.49
CA PHE A 147 18.34 -8.79 11.27
C PHE A 147 18.63 -7.84 10.10
N LYS A 148 18.57 -8.35 8.89
CA LYS A 148 18.81 -7.55 7.69
C LYS A 148 17.48 -7.13 7.07
N LEU A 149 17.40 -5.88 6.66
CA LEU A 149 16.31 -5.33 5.87
C LEU A 149 16.86 -5.02 4.48
N ASP A 150 16.23 -5.58 3.46
CA ASP A 150 16.57 -5.37 2.05
C ASP A 150 15.43 -4.61 1.38
N ILE A 151 15.75 -3.58 0.61
CA ILE A 151 14.79 -2.75 -0.13
C ILE A 151 15.23 -2.66 -1.58
N TYR A 152 14.35 -3.04 -2.48
CA TYR A 152 14.50 -2.78 -3.90
C TYR A 152 13.95 -1.39 -4.22
N ALA A 153 14.80 -0.47 -4.65
CA ALA A 153 14.49 0.95 -4.83
C ALA A 153 15.27 1.54 -6.03
N PRO A 154 14.91 1.18 -7.27
CA PRO A 154 15.66 1.57 -8.47
C PRO A 154 15.79 3.08 -8.68
N ASN A 155 14.78 3.86 -8.30
CA ASN A 155 14.77 5.32 -8.30
C ASN A 155 15.78 5.97 -7.33
N TYR A 156 16.42 5.19 -6.45
CA TYR A 156 17.46 5.66 -5.53
C TYR A 156 18.86 5.15 -5.87
N ASN A 157 19.01 4.31 -6.89
CA ASN A 157 20.30 3.93 -7.49
C ASN A 157 20.68 5.03 -8.49
N LEU A 158 21.38 6.06 -8.01
CA LEU A 158 21.62 7.30 -8.72
C LEU A 158 22.75 7.16 -9.74
N ASP A 159 23.73 6.30 -9.50
CA ASP A 159 24.82 6.05 -10.45
C ASP A 159 25.31 4.59 -10.47
N SER A 160 25.91 4.17 -11.58
CA SER A 160 26.38 2.79 -11.74
C SER A 160 27.81 2.52 -11.29
N GLN A 161 28.49 3.51 -10.73
CA GLN A 161 29.92 3.41 -10.42
C GLN A 161 30.14 3.20 -8.93
N THR A 162 29.30 3.79 -8.08
CA THR A 162 29.44 3.74 -6.64
C THR A 162 28.14 3.33 -5.98
N PRO A 163 28.18 2.45 -4.95
CA PRO A 163 26.94 2.05 -4.30
C PRO A 163 26.34 3.25 -3.55
N ASP A 164 25.06 3.52 -3.81
CA ASP A 164 24.32 4.66 -3.25
C ASP A 164 23.78 4.42 -1.83
N ASP A 165 23.32 5.49 -1.18
CA ASP A 165 22.80 5.47 0.20
C ASP A 165 21.39 6.06 0.30
N ILE A 166 20.46 5.34 0.94
CA ILE A 166 19.14 5.84 1.33
C ILE A 166 19.14 6.21 2.83
N PRO A 167 18.69 7.41 3.21
CA PRO A 167 18.58 7.79 4.63
C PRO A 167 17.61 6.90 5.42
N LEU A 168 17.99 6.50 6.63
CA LEU A 168 17.16 5.68 7.53
C LEU A 168 15.83 6.36 7.93
N SER A 169 15.72 7.67 7.77
CA SER A 169 14.47 8.42 8.02
C SER A 169 13.37 8.11 7.00
N MET A 170 13.70 7.50 5.85
CA MET A 170 12.71 7.08 4.83
C MET A 170 12.04 5.74 5.15
N ILE A 171 12.54 5.04 6.17
CA ILE A 171 11.98 3.75 6.60
C ILE A 171 11.21 4.02 7.88
N GLU A 172 9.89 4.05 7.75
CA GLU A 172 9.00 4.16 8.89
C GLU A 172 8.90 2.82 9.61
N VAL A 173 8.85 2.88 10.93
CA VAL A 173 8.67 1.71 11.79
C VAL A 173 7.41 1.89 12.61
N HIS A 174 6.50 0.93 12.46
CA HIS A 174 5.24 0.89 13.20
C HIS A 174 5.22 -0.33 14.12
N MET A 175 4.76 -0.15 15.36
CA MET A 175 4.56 -1.22 16.33
C MET A 175 3.20 -1.01 16.99
N GLY A 176 2.15 -1.45 16.31
CA GLY A 176 0.78 -1.02 16.61
C GLY A 176 0.66 0.50 16.46
N GLY A 177 0.01 1.18 17.41
CA GLY A 177 -0.12 2.64 17.39
C GLY A 177 1.17 3.45 17.60
N ALA A 178 2.31 2.80 17.89
CA ALA A 178 3.59 3.49 18.03
C ALA A 178 4.28 3.62 16.65
N GLN A 179 4.62 4.84 16.25
CA GLN A 179 5.30 5.14 14.99
C GLN A 179 6.61 5.89 15.23
N THR A 180 7.65 5.52 14.47
CA THR A 180 8.93 6.25 14.38
C THR A 180 9.60 5.94 13.03
N THR A 181 10.90 6.18 12.88
CA THR A 181 11.69 5.76 11.72
C THR A 181 12.93 4.97 12.15
N LEU A 182 13.63 4.32 11.22
CA LEU A 182 14.91 3.68 11.51
C LEU A 182 16.01 4.68 11.91
N SER A 183 15.81 5.98 11.70
CA SER A 183 16.72 7.03 12.20
C SER A 183 16.60 7.31 13.69
N ASP A 184 15.59 6.75 14.37
CA ASP A 184 15.43 6.86 15.82
C ASP A 184 16.60 6.20 16.56
N SER A 185 17.20 6.94 17.50
CA SER A 185 18.33 6.51 18.33
C SER A 185 18.10 5.19 19.09
N ALA A 186 16.85 4.76 19.28
CA ALA A 186 16.53 3.45 19.82
C ALA A 186 17.08 2.33 18.92
N PHE A 187 17.01 2.49 17.59
CA PHE A 187 17.53 1.53 16.63
C PHE A 187 19.05 1.64 16.51
N GLN A 188 19.70 0.47 16.51
CA GLN A 188 21.11 0.38 16.09
C GLN A 188 21.11 -0.19 14.67
N ALA A 189 21.42 0.67 13.71
CA ALA A 189 21.55 0.30 12.30
C ALA A 189 23.02 0.30 11.88
N ASN A 190 23.41 -0.66 11.05
CA ASN A 190 24.73 -0.72 10.44
C ASN A 190 24.62 -1.18 8.97
N PRO A 191 25.07 -0.37 7.99
CA PRO A 191 25.54 1.01 8.14
C PRO A 191 24.46 1.98 8.67
N TYR A 192 24.81 3.24 8.98
CA TYR A 192 23.86 4.27 9.45
C TYR A 192 22.95 4.83 8.33
N THR A 193 22.92 4.13 7.20
CA THR A 193 22.16 4.35 5.96
C THR A 193 21.74 2.98 5.43
N MET A 194 20.73 2.91 4.56
CA MET A 194 20.57 1.72 3.72
C MET A 194 21.56 1.86 2.57
N ARG A 195 22.52 0.96 2.49
CA ARG A 195 23.57 1.01 1.46
C ARG A 195 23.21 0.07 0.32
N GLU A 196 23.40 0.51 -0.91
CA GLU A 196 23.27 -0.36 -2.06
C GLU A 196 24.23 -1.56 -1.95
N THR A 197 23.73 -2.75 -2.29
CA THR A 197 24.45 -4.04 -2.12
C THR A 197 25.64 -4.21 -3.05
N GLY A 198 25.77 -3.34 -4.05
CA GLY A 198 26.88 -3.18 -4.98
C GLY A 198 26.55 -2.05 -5.95
N PRO A 199 27.49 -1.57 -6.78
CA PRO A 199 27.16 -0.60 -7.81
C PRO A 199 26.08 -1.15 -8.74
N ASP A 200 25.06 -0.35 -9.03
CA ASP A 200 24.01 -0.62 -9.99
C ASP A 200 23.15 -1.88 -9.69
N THR A 201 22.95 -2.22 -8.41
CA THR A 201 22.12 -3.38 -8.02
C THR A 201 20.68 -2.99 -7.70
N SER A 202 20.40 -1.70 -7.51
CA SER A 202 19.10 -1.15 -7.10
C SER A 202 18.52 -1.74 -5.82
N THR A 203 19.32 -2.50 -5.10
CA THR A 203 18.93 -3.21 -3.88
C THR A 203 19.78 -2.68 -2.74
N PHE A 204 19.12 -2.07 -1.77
CA PHE A 204 19.71 -1.43 -0.62
C PHE A 204 19.51 -2.29 0.63
N GLU A 205 20.53 -2.42 1.45
CA GLU A 205 20.47 -3.21 2.67
C GLU A 205 20.92 -2.43 3.91
N VAL A 206 20.37 -2.82 5.05
CA VAL A 206 20.89 -2.41 6.36
C VAL A 206 20.68 -3.53 7.38
N ASN A 207 21.63 -3.66 8.31
CA ASN A 207 21.44 -4.51 9.49
C ASN A 207 20.83 -3.69 10.63
N VAL A 208 19.64 -4.07 11.09
CA VAL A 208 18.91 -3.39 12.15
C VAL A 208 18.86 -4.27 13.41
N LYS A 209 19.20 -3.69 14.56
CA LYS A 209 18.99 -4.32 15.86
C LYS A 209 17.64 -3.93 16.45
N ILE A 210 16.85 -4.91 16.86
CA ILE A 210 15.56 -4.66 17.51
C ILE A 210 15.80 -4.03 18.89
N PRO A 211 15.27 -2.82 19.16
CA PRO A 211 15.44 -2.16 20.45
C PRO A 211 14.55 -2.78 21.53
N LYS A 212 14.79 -2.37 22.78
CA LYS A 212 13.92 -2.71 23.92
C LYS A 212 12.63 -1.89 23.94
N SER A 213 12.59 -0.79 23.20
CA SER A 213 11.42 0.10 23.11
C SER A 213 11.40 0.86 21.78
N ILE A 214 10.21 1.16 21.25
CA ILE A 214 9.97 1.93 20.02
C ILE A 214 9.04 3.09 20.37
N ALA A 215 9.38 4.32 19.98
CA ALA A 215 8.69 5.55 20.40
C ALA A 215 8.46 5.60 21.94
N GLY A 216 9.41 5.04 22.69
CA GLY A 216 9.37 4.87 24.14
C GLY A 216 8.32 3.88 24.70
N PHE A 217 7.69 3.07 23.85
CA PHE A 217 6.87 1.92 24.27
C PHE A 217 7.71 0.65 24.26
N PRO A 218 7.61 -0.23 25.27
CA PRO A 218 8.41 -1.44 25.34
C PRO A 218 8.08 -2.40 24.20
N VAL A 219 9.11 -3.04 23.66
CA VAL A 219 8.96 -4.15 22.72
C VAL A 219 8.83 -5.43 23.53
N GLU A 220 7.70 -6.13 23.39
CA GLU A 220 7.43 -7.39 24.10
C GLU A 220 7.48 -8.60 23.16
N MET A 221 7.60 -9.82 23.72
CA MET A 221 7.41 -11.04 22.94
C MET A 221 5.99 -11.09 22.37
N GLY A 222 5.87 -11.40 21.08
CA GLY A 222 4.64 -11.34 20.30
C GLY A 222 4.39 -9.99 19.62
N SER A 223 5.21 -8.96 19.86
CA SER A 223 5.08 -7.68 19.14
C SER A 223 5.37 -7.88 17.66
N THR A 224 4.51 -7.31 16.81
CA THR A 224 4.73 -7.22 15.38
C THR A 224 5.18 -5.82 15.03
N LEU A 225 6.28 -5.73 14.28
CA LEU A 225 6.82 -4.49 13.75
C LEU A 225 6.59 -4.47 12.24
N GLU A 226 6.10 -3.36 11.71
CA GLU A 226 6.06 -3.08 10.27
C GLU A 226 7.20 -2.13 9.92
N PHE A 227 8.00 -2.48 8.92
CA PHE A 227 8.98 -1.60 8.29
C PHE A 227 8.43 -1.19 6.94
N ARG A 228 8.09 0.09 6.79
CA ARG A 228 7.49 0.66 5.58
C ARG A 228 8.48 1.58 4.90
N PHE A 229 8.74 1.34 3.63
CA PHE A 229 9.53 2.25 2.81
C PHE A 229 8.63 3.33 2.21
N ASN A 230 8.90 4.58 2.52
CA ASN A 230 8.07 5.71 2.09
C ASN A 230 8.43 6.19 0.68
N ASP A 231 8.29 5.29 -0.31
CA ASP A 231 8.42 5.60 -1.72
C ASP A 231 7.05 5.73 -2.39
N PRO A 232 6.65 6.93 -2.85
CA PRO A 232 5.36 7.14 -3.52
C PRO A 232 5.20 6.36 -4.82
N SER A 233 6.30 6.01 -5.49
CA SER A 233 6.27 5.26 -6.75
C SER A 233 6.08 3.76 -6.54
N MET A 234 6.48 3.24 -5.37
CA MET A 234 6.40 1.82 -5.03
C MET A 234 6.18 1.62 -3.51
N PRO A 235 4.98 1.95 -3.00
CA PRO A 235 4.69 1.81 -1.58
C PRO A 235 4.76 0.34 -1.17
N SER A 236 5.59 0.04 -0.17
CA SER A 236 5.87 -1.34 0.22
C SER A 236 6.26 -1.43 1.70
N SER A 237 5.96 -2.57 2.33
CA SER A 237 6.30 -2.84 3.72
C SER A 237 6.57 -4.32 3.99
N VAL A 238 7.25 -4.60 5.10
CA VAL A 238 7.46 -5.95 5.62
C VAL A 238 7.17 -6.00 7.11
N PHE A 239 6.61 -7.11 7.55
CA PHE A 239 6.31 -7.36 8.97
C PHE A 239 7.32 -8.33 9.58
N VAL A 240 7.71 -8.06 10.83
CA VAL A 240 8.61 -8.89 11.62
C VAL A 240 8.01 -9.09 13.02
N THR A 241 8.00 -10.34 13.52
CA THR A 241 7.46 -10.69 14.84
C THR A 241 8.57 -10.93 15.85
N VAL A 242 8.45 -10.37 17.05
CA VAL A 242 9.40 -10.57 18.14
C VAL A 242 9.09 -11.85 18.90
N GLY A 243 10.03 -12.80 18.95
CA GLY A 243 9.93 -13.99 19.79
C GLY A 243 9.25 -15.23 19.17
N GLY A 244 8.99 -15.24 17.85
CA GLY A 244 8.30 -16.36 17.17
C GLY A 244 9.17 -17.58 16.85
N GLY A 245 9.83 -18.16 17.86
CA GLY A 245 10.27 -19.57 17.78
C GLY A 245 9.09 -20.48 18.10
N SER A 246 8.83 -21.50 17.28
CA SER A 246 7.68 -22.40 17.37
C SER A 246 7.32 -22.81 18.81
N TYR A 247 6.28 -22.21 19.37
CA TYR A 247 5.66 -22.71 20.59
C TYR A 247 4.79 -23.91 20.20
N ARG A 248 5.39 -25.11 20.19
CA ARG A 248 4.65 -26.36 20.20
C ARG A 248 3.81 -26.35 21.48
N THR A 249 2.51 -26.14 21.36
CA THR A 249 1.59 -26.46 22.44
C THR A 249 1.79 -27.95 22.77
N PRO A 250 1.99 -28.34 24.04
CA PRO A 250 1.96 -29.74 24.39
C PRO A 250 0.51 -30.20 24.15
N TYR A 251 0.29 -30.88 23.04
CA TYR A 251 -0.91 -31.66 22.81
C TYR A 251 -0.91 -32.76 23.87
N ASN A 252 -1.63 -32.55 24.96
CA ASN A 252 -1.83 -33.55 25.99
C ASN A 252 -2.90 -34.53 25.47
N SER A 253 -2.46 -35.57 24.77
CA SER A 253 -3.28 -36.72 24.41
C SER A 253 -3.58 -37.54 25.67
N GLY A 254 -4.63 -37.14 26.39
CA GLY A 254 -5.23 -37.89 27.49
C GLY A 254 -6.59 -38.43 27.05
N SER A 255 -6.64 -39.73 26.80
CA SER A 255 -7.83 -40.51 26.49
C SER A 255 -8.81 -40.61 27.68
N GLY A 256 -10.12 -40.53 27.37
CA GLY A 256 -11.15 -41.28 28.08
C GLY A 256 -12.07 -40.49 29.01
N GLY A 257 -13.36 -40.46 28.66
CA GLY A 257 -14.44 -40.17 29.62
C GLY A 257 -15.63 -39.40 29.06
N VAL A 258 -16.55 -40.10 28.40
CA VAL A 258 -17.93 -39.63 28.19
C VAL A 258 -18.72 -39.90 29.48
N PRO A 259 -19.46 -38.93 30.02
CA PRO A 259 -20.90 -39.11 30.25
C PRO A 259 -21.69 -37.84 29.88
N ASN A 260 -22.62 -37.93 28.94
CA ASN A 260 -24.07 -38.13 29.08
C ASN A 260 -24.89 -36.89 29.50
N SER A 261 -25.92 -36.68 28.69
CA SER A 261 -26.99 -35.69 28.64
C SER A 261 -27.74 -35.36 29.94
N SER A 262 -28.21 -34.11 30.08
CA SER A 262 -29.62 -33.78 30.42
C SER A 262 -29.88 -32.26 30.55
N SER A 263 -30.88 -31.81 29.79
CA SER A 263 -31.92 -30.77 30.06
C SER A 263 -31.73 -29.68 31.14
N GLY A 264 -32.01 -28.44 30.75
CA GLY A 264 -32.98 -27.60 31.48
C GLY A 264 -32.55 -26.21 31.97
N SER A 265 -33.32 -25.21 31.53
CA SER A 265 -33.69 -23.97 32.23
C SER A 265 -32.67 -22.83 32.35
N GLY A 266 -33.10 -21.65 31.89
CA GLY A 266 -32.34 -20.40 31.98
C GLY A 266 -32.18 -19.88 33.40
N THR A 267 -31.18 -19.01 33.57
CA THR A 267 -31.11 -18.01 34.64
C THR A 267 -30.24 -16.85 34.17
N SER A 268 -30.78 -15.63 34.29
CA SER A 268 -30.04 -14.39 34.25
C SER A 268 -29.09 -14.31 35.45
N TYR A 269 -27.85 -13.87 35.23
CA TYR A 269 -26.98 -13.45 36.32
C TYR A 269 -26.49 -12.02 36.10
N ASN A 270 -26.89 -11.16 37.03
CA ASN A 270 -26.27 -9.88 37.34
C ASN A 270 -24.79 -10.08 37.73
N TYR A 271 -23.92 -9.22 37.24
CA TYR A 271 -22.62 -8.90 37.85
C TYR A 271 -22.55 -7.36 37.85
N GLY A 272 -22.51 -6.66 38.99
CA GLY A 272 -21.58 -6.89 40.09
C GLY A 272 -20.48 -5.85 39.94
N SER A 273 -20.61 -4.75 40.69
CA SER A 273 -19.61 -3.70 40.84
C SER A 273 -18.25 -4.32 41.23
N GLY A 274 -17.21 -4.07 40.43
CA GLY A 274 -15.86 -4.59 40.63
C GLY A 274 -15.26 -5.27 39.39
N GLY A 275 -15.05 -4.51 38.31
CA GLY A 275 -14.38 -5.00 37.09
C GLY A 275 -13.22 -4.08 36.72
N THR A 276 -12.01 -4.63 36.75
CA THR A 276 -10.77 -3.98 36.29
C THR A 276 -10.94 -3.41 34.90
N GLN A 277 -10.54 -2.15 34.76
CA GLN A 277 -10.75 -1.35 33.57
C GLN A 277 -10.03 -1.94 32.34
N ARG A 278 -10.81 -2.23 31.28
CA ARG A 278 -10.30 -2.70 29.99
C ARG A 278 -9.68 -1.54 29.22
N LEU A 279 -8.49 -1.76 28.69
CA LEU A 279 -7.79 -0.88 27.73
C LEU A 279 -8.17 -1.15 26.26
N ALA A 280 -8.85 -2.26 26.00
CA ALA A 280 -9.37 -2.62 24.69
C ALA A 280 -10.68 -3.41 24.84
N PRO A 281 -11.70 -3.14 23.99
CA PRO A 281 -12.91 -3.94 23.97
C PRO A 281 -12.60 -5.40 23.58
N SER A 282 -13.53 -6.33 23.82
CA SER A 282 -13.49 -7.63 23.13
C SER A 282 -13.73 -7.42 21.62
N THR A 283 -13.67 -8.50 20.83
CA THR A 283 -13.92 -8.46 19.39
C THR A 283 -15.11 -7.55 19.03
N LEU A 284 -14.88 -6.57 18.17
CA LEU A 284 -15.90 -5.68 17.61
C LEU A 284 -16.33 -6.20 16.25
N ILE A 285 -17.63 -6.08 15.93
CA ILE A 285 -18.19 -6.52 14.64
C ILE A 285 -18.82 -5.32 13.96
N PHE A 286 -18.48 -5.12 12.69
CA PHE A 286 -19.03 -4.11 11.79
C PHE A 286 -19.51 -4.76 10.49
N TYR A 287 -20.36 -4.07 9.75
CA TYR A 287 -20.83 -4.50 8.43
C TYR A 287 -20.28 -3.57 7.36
N ALA A 288 -19.85 -4.14 6.24
CA ALA A 288 -19.31 -3.41 5.10
C ALA A 288 -20.37 -2.48 4.50
N THR A 289 -20.07 -1.20 4.30
CA THR A 289 -20.98 -0.25 3.63
C THR A 289 -20.90 -0.33 2.10
N ASN A 290 -19.94 -1.09 1.58
CA ASN A 290 -19.73 -1.32 0.15
C ASN A 290 -19.11 -2.72 -0.09
N SER A 291 -18.73 -3.02 -1.33
CA SER A 291 -18.17 -4.31 -1.74
C SER A 291 -16.77 -4.62 -1.20
N ILE A 292 -16.11 -3.69 -0.50
CA ILE A 292 -14.73 -3.85 -0.01
C ILE A 292 -14.58 -3.65 1.50
N GLY A 293 -15.46 -2.91 2.19
CA GLY A 293 -15.32 -2.64 3.62
C GLY A 293 -16.21 -1.51 4.19
N THR A 294 -15.80 -0.95 5.34
CA THR A 294 -16.49 0.16 6.01
C THR A 294 -15.52 1.02 6.84
N ASN A 295 -15.89 2.29 7.10
CA ASN A 295 -15.19 3.11 8.09
C ASN A 295 -15.62 2.69 9.51
N VAL A 296 -14.64 2.36 10.35
CA VAL A 296 -14.88 1.83 11.69
C VAL A 296 -14.55 2.88 12.74
N ASN A 297 -15.57 3.30 13.50
CA ASN A 297 -15.39 4.13 14.69
C ASN A 297 -15.48 3.25 15.92
N TYR A 298 -14.42 3.22 16.72
CA TYR A 298 -14.40 2.49 18.00
C TYR A 298 -13.99 3.44 19.12
N VAL A 299 -14.58 3.24 20.30
CA VAL A 299 -14.20 4.01 21.48
C VAL A 299 -12.89 3.47 22.05
N ASN A 300 -11.89 4.35 22.15
CA ASN A 300 -10.71 4.08 22.96
C ASN A 300 -11.19 4.05 24.42
N SER A 301 -11.16 2.88 25.07
CA SER A 301 -11.58 2.76 26.46
C SER A 301 -10.60 3.53 27.35
N THR A 302 -10.99 4.74 27.74
CA THR A 302 -10.30 5.62 28.68
C THR A 302 -10.65 5.23 30.10
N LEU A 303 -10.04 4.16 30.59
CA LEU A 303 -10.17 3.81 31.98
C LEU A 303 -8.84 3.25 32.47
N LEU A 304 -7.90 4.15 32.71
CA LEU A 304 -6.99 4.16 33.85
C LEU A 304 -6.86 5.65 34.14
N SER A 305 -7.26 6.09 35.32
CA SER A 305 -7.32 7.51 35.70
C SER A 305 -5.96 8.24 35.65
N SER A 306 -4.89 7.57 35.22
CA SER A 306 -3.52 8.06 35.09
C SER A 306 -2.88 7.89 33.69
N LEU A 307 -3.57 7.28 32.71
CA LEU A 307 -3.03 7.09 31.35
C LEU A 307 -3.30 8.30 30.44
N GLN A 308 -2.29 8.72 29.68
CA GLN A 308 -2.45 9.57 28.51
C GLN A 308 -3.23 8.81 27.42
N ALA A 309 -3.94 9.54 26.54
CA ALA A 309 -4.83 8.93 25.56
C ALA A 309 -4.12 7.84 24.73
N PRO A 310 -4.67 6.62 24.63
CA PRO A 310 -4.05 5.54 23.87
C PRO A 310 -3.99 5.88 22.38
N ILE A 311 -2.88 5.54 21.74
CA ILE A 311 -2.70 5.61 20.29
C ILE A 311 -2.92 4.21 19.74
N CYS A 312 -3.83 4.07 18.78
CA CYS A 312 -4.21 2.78 18.20
C CYS A 312 -3.96 2.76 16.70
N ASP A 313 -3.64 1.59 16.18
CA ASP A 313 -3.47 1.34 14.75
C ASP A 313 -4.24 0.06 14.33
N PRO A 314 -5.10 0.13 13.28
CA PRO A 314 -5.57 1.33 12.59
C PRO A 314 -6.36 2.27 13.50
N ILE A 315 -6.16 3.59 13.43
CA ILE A 315 -6.85 4.58 14.30
C ILE A 315 -8.38 4.54 14.12
N SER A 316 -9.14 4.87 15.18
CA SER A 316 -10.61 5.00 15.07
C SER A 316 -10.99 6.00 13.96
N GLY A 317 -11.94 5.60 13.12
CA GLY A 317 -12.37 6.32 11.93
C GLY A 317 -11.72 5.81 10.63
N SER A 318 -10.71 4.92 10.72
CA SER A 318 -10.07 4.33 9.53
C SER A 318 -11.01 3.42 8.74
N PHE A 319 -10.69 3.19 7.48
CA PHE A 319 -11.38 2.24 6.62
C PHE A 319 -10.85 0.81 6.85
N PHE A 320 -11.74 -0.13 7.16
CA PHE A 320 -11.42 -1.54 7.37
C PHE A 320 -12.01 -2.36 6.23
N MET A 321 -11.16 -3.15 5.57
CA MET A 321 -11.62 -4.12 4.57
C MET A 321 -12.44 -5.23 5.21
N MET A 322 -13.30 -5.87 4.42
CA MET A 322 -14.00 -7.08 4.84
C MET A 322 -13.02 -8.15 5.32
N GLY A 323 -13.35 -8.81 6.43
CA GLY A 323 -12.51 -9.78 7.11
C GLY A 323 -12.21 -9.35 8.55
N THR A 324 -11.16 -9.93 9.12
CA THR A 324 -10.71 -9.64 10.48
C THR A 324 -9.45 -8.78 10.46
N THR A 325 -9.49 -7.64 11.13
CA THR A 325 -8.34 -6.75 11.34
C THR A 325 -8.01 -6.71 12.83
N THR A 326 -6.75 -6.89 13.19
CA THR A 326 -6.30 -6.73 14.58
C THR A 326 -5.93 -5.27 14.81
N VAL A 327 -6.57 -4.61 15.77
CA VAL A 327 -6.22 -3.25 16.22
C VAL A 327 -5.28 -3.37 17.41
N THR A 328 -4.16 -2.64 17.37
CA THR A 328 -3.18 -2.60 18.44
C THR A 328 -3.10 -1.20 19.03
N CYS A 329 -3.38 -1.08 20.32
CA CYS A 329 -3.34 0.17 21.07
C CYS A 329 -2.16 0.21 22.04
N ALA A 330 -1.51 1.36 22.13
CA ALA A 330 -0.43 1.65 23.06
C ALA A 330 -0.79 2.88 23.91
N ALA A 331 -0.58 2.82 25.22
CA ALA A 331 -0.81 3.94 26.14
C ALA A 331 0.36 4.10 27.12
N LYS A 332 0.60 5.32 27.61
CA LYS A 332 1.56 5.61 28.68
C LYS A 332 0.91 6.36 29.84
N ASP A 333 1.33 6.09 31.07
CA ASP A 333 0.94 6.90 32.22
C ASP A 333 1.88 8.11 32.38
N GLN A 334 1.50 9.02 33.28
CA GLN A 334 2.31 10.20 33.61
C GLN A 334 3.69 9.86 34.19
N ASN A 335 3.89 8.63 34.65
CA ASN A 335 5.14 8.13 35.21
C ASN A 335 6.02 7.44 34.15
N GLY A 336 5.56 7.38 32.89
CA GLY A 336 6.26 6.74 31.77
C GLY A 336 6.03 5.23 31.64
N ASN A 337 5.19 4.63 32.50
CA ASN A 337 4.83 3.22 32.36
C ASN A 337 3.96 3.05 31.13
N SER A 338 4.27 2.06 30.32
CA SER A 338 3.61 1.82 29.04
C SER A 338 2.84 0.51 29.06
N VAL A 339 1.73 0.46 28.32
CA VAL A 339 0.93 -0.74 28.12
C VAL A 339 0.51 -0.86 26.67
N ILE A 340 0.65 -2.07 26.11
CA ILE A 340 0.18 -2.41 24.77
C ILE A 340 -0.93 -3.46 24.89
N LYS A 341 -2.04 -3.26 24.16
CA LYS A 341 -3.17 -4.20 24.10
C LYS A 341 -3.72 -4.28 22.69
N THR A 342 -4.20 -5.47 22.33
CA THR A 342 -4.84 -5.71 21.04
C THR A 342 -6.31 -6.07 21.21
N PHE A 343 -7.11 -5.77 20.19
CA PHE A 343 -8.46 -6.30 20.01
C PHE A 343 -8.71 -6.57 18.53
N VAL A 344 -9.72 -7.38 18.24
CA VAL A 344 -10.07 -7.74 16.86
C VAL A 344 -11.27 -6.95 16.39
N VAL A 345 -11.22 -6.42 15.19
CA VAL A 345 -12.35 -5.84 14.45
C VAL A 345 -12.68 -6.81 13.31
N THR A 346 -13.92 -7.26 13.24
CA THR A 346 -14.41 -8.10 12.15
C THR A 346 -15.39 -7.29 11.30
N VAL A 347 -15.05 -7.02 10.04
CA VAL A 347 -15.95 -6.44 9.05
C VAL A 347 -16.55 -7.58 8.24
N LEU A 348 -17.85 -7.83 8.42
CA LEU A 348 -18.58 -8.82 7.65
C LEU A 348 -19.15 -8.17 6.39
N ALA A 349 -19.26 -8.95 5.32
CA ALA A 349 -20.06 -8.54 4.16
C ALA A 349 -21.47 -8.22 4.65
N ASP A 350 -21.97 -7.03 4.29
CA ASP A 350 -23.35 -6.70 4.56
C ASP A 350 -24.24 -7.60 3.70
N LYS A 351 -25.01 -8.45 4.37
CA LYS A 351 -25.90 -9.39 3.70
C LYS A 351 -27.17 -8.72 3.18
N SER A 352 -27.40 -7.46 3.55
CA SER A 352 -28.62 -6.72 3.20
C SER A 352 -28.33 -5.22 2.97
N HIS A 353 -28.04 -4.82 1.74
CA HIS A 353 -27.98 -3.40 1.36
C HIS A 353 -29.40 -2.82 1.25
N ILE A 354 -29.82 -2.04 2.27
CA ILE A 354 -31.09 -1.31 2.28
C ILE A 354 -30.80 0.19 2.11
N PRO A 355 -31.07 0.76 0.92
CA PRO A 355 -30.89 2.19 0.71
C PRO A 355 -31.70 3.03 1.70
N SER A 356 -31.12 4.11 2.24
CA SER A 356 -31.80 4.92 3.26
C SER A 356 -33.12 5.55 2.76
N TRP A 357 -33.27 5.79 1.46
CA TRP A 357 -34.52 6.29 0.88
C TRP A 357 -35.65 5.24 0.92
N THR A 358 -35.36 3.95 1.09
CA THR A 358 -36.37 2.90 1.27
C THR A 358 -37.24 3.17 2.50
N LYS A 359 -36.68 3.79 3.55
CA LYS A 359 -37.42 4.26 4.74
C LYS A 359 -38.49 5.28 4.37
N LYS A 360 -38.22 6.17 3.41
CA LYS A 360 -39.15 7.20 2.94
C LYS A 360 -40.34 6.57 2.20
N THR A 361 -40.08 5.59 1.34
CA THR A 361 -41.13 4.84 0.63
C THR A 361 -42.04 4.08 1.60
N VAL A 362 -41.46 3.42 2.61
CA VAL A 362 -42.24 2.76 3.68
C VAL A 362 -43.01 3.81 4.52
N GLY A 363 -42.43 4.99 4.74
CA GLY A 363 -43.11 6.11 5.39
C GLY A 363 -44.38 6.56 4.67
N PHE A 364 -44.34 6.71 3.34
CA PHE A 364 -45.52 7.02 2.53
C PHE A 364 -46.60 5.95 2.64
N TRP A 365 -46.21 4.68 2.70
CA TRP A 365 -47.15 3.57 2.91
C TRP A 365 -47.79 3.60 4.30
N CYS A 366 -47.02 3.91 5.33
CA CYS A 366 -47.51 4.07 6.71
C CYS A 366 -48.45 5.26 6.87
N ALA A 367 -48.24 6.33 6.09
CA ALA A 367 -49.11 7.50 6.02
C ALA A 367 -50.38 7.28 5.16
N GLY A 368 -50.48 6.14 4.46
CA GLY A 368 -51.61 5.82 3.57
C GLY A 368 -51.56 6.52 2.20
N GLU A 369 -50.41 7.09 1.83
CA GLU A 369 -50.21 7.77 0.54
C GLU A 369 -49.96 6.79 -0.62
N ILE A 370 -49.47 5.58 -0.32
CA ILE A 370 -49.35 4.47 -1.28
C ILE A 370 -50.02 3.21 -0.74
N SER A 371 -50.57 2.39 -1.63
CA SER A 371 -51.23 1.13 -1.29
C SER A 371 -50.24 -0.01 -1.01
N ASP A 372 -50.72 -1.09 -0.40
CA ASP A 372 -49.95 -2.32 -0.16
C ASP A 372 -49.37 -2.89 -1.47
N SER A 373 -50.15 -2.86 -2.56
CA SER A 373 -49.72 -3.36 -3.88
C SER A 373 -48.65 -2.49 -4.52
N GLN A 374 -48.70 -1.17 -4.33
CA GLN A 374 -47.69 -0.24 -4.82
C GLN A 374 -46.37 -0.40 -4.05
N LEU A 375 -46.44 -0.59 -2.73
CA LEU A 375 -45.25 -0.86 -1.91
C LEU A 375 -44.58 -2.17 -2.33
N SER A 376 -45.34 -3.27 -2.42
CA SER A 376 -44.82 -4.58 -2.82
C SER A 376 -44.20 -4.55 -4.22
N SER A 377 -44.87 -3.93 -5.20
CA SER A 377 -44.33 -3.80 -6.57
C SER A 377 -43.04 -2.98 -6.60
N SER A 378 -42.95 -1.94 -5.77
CA SER A 378 -41.74 -1.11 -5.66
C SER A 378 -40.58 -1.91 -5.06
N MET A 379 -40.79 -2.59 -3.92
CA MET A 379 -39.74 -3.40 -3.27
C MET A 379 -39.24 -4.52 -4.17
N LYS A 380 -40.15 -5.19 -4.91
CA LYS A 380 -39.81 -6.20 -5.90
C LYS A 380 -39.00 -5.65 -7.07
N TYR A 381 -39.39 -4.50 -7.62
CA TYR A 381 -38.65 -3.85 -8.69
C TYR A 381 -37.22 -3.48 -8.24
N LEU A 382 -37.08 -2.96 -7.03
CA LEU A 382 -35.79 -2.54 -6.49
C LEU A 382 -34.85 -3.72 -6.22
N ALA A 383 -35.39 -4.85 -5.77
CA ALA A 383 -34.63 -6.07 -5.61
C ALA A 383 -34.20 -6.68 -6.96
N LEU A 384 -35.08 -6.70 -7.95
CA LEU A 384 -34.77 -7.19 -9.30
C LEU A 384 -33.64 -6.40 -9.97
N ASN A 385 -33.54 -5.09 -9.69
CA ASN A 385 -32.49 -4.22 -10.24
C ASN A 385 -31.24 -4.14 -9.34
N GLY A 386 -31.14 -4.96 -8.28
CA GLY A 386 -29.97 -5.00 -7.39
C GLY A 386 -29.80 -3.75 -6.51
N VAL A 387 -30.79 -2.87 -6.48
CA VAL A 387 -30.76 -1.62 -5.70
C VAL A 387 -31.08 -1.89 -4.22
N LEU A 388 -32.01 -2.81 -3.97
CA LEU A 388 -32.33 -3.34 -2.64
C LEU A 388 -31.84 -4.78 -2.58
N SER A 389 -30.92 -5.08 -1.66
CA SER A 389 -30.54 -6.46 -1.35
C SER A 389 -30.97 -6.77 0.06
N VAL A 390 -31.79 -7.79 0.25
CA VAL A 390 -32.26 -8.25 1.56
C VAL A 390 -32.20 -9.78 1.59
N GLN A 391 -31.54 -10.35 2.58
CA GLN A 391 -31.56 -11.79 2.85
C GLN A 391 -32.33 -12.06 4.13
N GLY A 392 -33.52 -12.64 4.00
CA GLY A 392 -34.41 -12.98 5.10
C GLY A 392 -34.87 -14.44 5.06
N ASP A 393 -35.44 -14.89 6.17
CA ASP A 393 -35.99 -16.24 6.32
C ASP A 393 -37.48 -16.25 5.94
N SER A 394 -37.92 -17.21 5.12
CA SER A 394 -39.34 -17.33 4.68
C SER A 394 -40.30 -17.79 5.80
N VAL A 395 -39.84 -17.82 7.05
CA VAL A 395 -40.58 -18.33 8.22
C VAL A 395 -41.70 -17.38 8.64
N VAL A 396 -41.59 -16.09 8.32
CA VAL A 396 -42.65 -15.10 8.60
C VAL A 396 -43.69 -15.16 7.46
N PRO A 397 -44.98 -15.40 7.73
CA PRO A 397 -45.99 -15.57 6.69
C PRO A 397 -46.46 -14.26 6.04
N THR A 398 -46.28 -13.11 6.72
CA THR A 398 -46.72 -11.80 6.26
C THR A 398 -45.80 -10.68 6.75
N PRO A 399 -45.53 -9.62 5.95
CA PRO A 399 -44.76 -8.46 6.40
C PRO A 399 -45.35 -7.81 7.66
N ASP A 400 -44.52 -7.52 8.66
CA ASP A 400 -44.93 -6.81 9.87
C ASP A 400 -44.99 -5.29 9.62
N LYS A 401 -46.20 -4.81 9.34
CA LYS A 401 -46.48 -3.38 9.11
C LYS A 401 -46.07 -2.50 10.30
N THR A 402 -46.25 -2.97 11.53
CA THR A 402 -46.00 -2.16 12.73
C THR A 402 -44.52 -1.86 12.86
N THR A 403 -43.68 -2.89 12.73
CA THR A 403 -42.22 -2.76 12.82
C THR A 403 -41.66 -1.98 11.62
N LEU A 404 -42.23 -2.16 10.42
CA LEU A 404 -41.89 -1.37 9.23
C LEU A 404 -42.18 0.14 9.42
N CYS A 405 -43.30 0.50 10.04
CA CYS A 405 -43.63 1.90 10.30
C CYS A 405 -42.77 2.52 11.41
N LEU A 406 -42.42 1.74 12.44
CA LEU A 406 -41.43 2.17 13.45
C LEU A 406 -40.06 2.40 12.82
N TRP A 407 -39.64 1.52 11.91
CA TRP A 407 -38.40 1.63 11.16
C TRP A 407 -38.37 2.87 10.25
N ALA A 408 -39.45 3.16 9.52
CA ALA A 408 -39.58 4.37 8.72
C ALA A 408 -39.49 5.65 9.58
N GLY A 409 -40.01 5.60 10.81
CA GLY A 409 -39.90 6.67 11.80
C GLY A 409 -38.57 6.74 12.56
N GLY A 410 -37.57 5.91 12.20
CA GLY A 410 -36.26 5.89 12.85
C GLY A 410 -36.24 5.27 14.25
N ARG A 411 -37.27 4.51 14.62
CA ARG A 411 -37.45 3.87 15.94
C ARG A 411 -37.15 2.37 15.97
N ALA A 412 -36.73 1.80 14.84
CA ALA A 412 -36.28 0.41 14.72
C ALA A 412 -35.07 0.33 13.79
N SER A 413 -34.26 -0.72 13.94
CA SER A 413 -33.06 -0.97 13.15
C SER A 413 -33.36 -1.68 11.84
N ASP A 414 -32.43 -1.65 10.89
CA ASP A 414 -32.57 -2.37 9.61
C ASP A 414 -32.73 -3.88 9.84
N GLN A 415 -32.09 -4.44 10.87
CA GLN A 415 -32.19 -5.85 11.26
C GLN A 415 -33.63 -6.25 11.66
N ASP A 416 -34.39 -5.33 12.26
CA ASP A 416 -35.75 -5.59 12.73
C ASP A 416 -36.75 -5.75 11.57
N VAL A 417 -36.41 -5.25 10.38
CA VAL A 417 -37.30 -5.25 9.20
C VAL A 417 -36.84 -6.11 8.03
N ILE A 418 -35.62 -6.67 8.08
CA ILE A 418 -35.04 -7.46 6.98
C ILE A 418 -35.98 -8.55 6.49
N SER A 419 -36.62 -9.32 7.38
CA SER A 419 -37.56 -10.39 6.98
C SER A 419 -38.82 -9.85 6.30
N SER A 420 -39.34 -8.71 6.75
CA SER A 420 -40.52 -8.06 6.15
C SER A 420 -40.20 -7.47 4.78
N LEU A 421 -39.04 -6.83 4.63
CA LEU A 421 -38.55 -6.32 3.34
C LEU A 421 -38.22 -7.47 2.38
N TYR A 422 -37.67 -8.56 2.89
CA TYR A 422 -37.43 -9.78 2.11
C TYR A 422 -38.74 -10.31 1.52
N LEU A 423 -39.79 -10.46 2.32
CA LEU A 423 -41.10 -10.89 1.82
C LEU A 423 -41.69 -9.92 0.79
N LEU A 424 -41.58 -8.61 1.01
CA LEU A 424 -42.06 -7.58 0.08
C LEU A 424 -41.28 -7.54 -1.24
N SER A 425 -40.03 -8.01 -1.23
CA SER A 425 -39.13 -8.04 -2.39
C SER A 425 -39.31 -9.25 -3.30
N ARG A 426 -40.06 -10.27 -2.87
CA ARG A 426 -40.38 -11.48 -3.65
C ARG A 426 -41.70 -11.31 -4.39
#